data_AF-A0A2E7MKG4-F1
#
_entry.id   AF-A0A2E7MKG4-F1
#
_cell.length_a   1.000
_cell.length_b   1.000
_cell.length_c   1.000
_cell.angle_alpha   90.00
_cell.angle_beta   90.00
_cell.angle_gamma   90.00
#
_symmetry.space_group_name_H-M   'P 1'
#
loop_
_entity.id
_entity.type
_entity.pdbx_description
1 polymer ?
#
loop_
_entity_poly.entity_id
_entity_poly.type
_entity_poly.pdbx_seq_one_letter_code
_entity_poly.pdbx_strand_id
1 'polypeptide(L)'
;MTIASVTNCRALPFSKGLELKSFVMMLILVLVWGGNSYAQSRIKATVIDRLGNAHEVAKFAFQDRAELEYYVGATRQVKPLNQIERIVFEGNRGDEEQTISVHLRTGTTELGSILTGGNAAPRAHDTFGSGRAEVLFTGVSELGPFLMRLNEVREVKIRHPPGAPIVREKRFKAVIVSLKGERFEVSNLRYLGKPKFYFKQGRMSRSLSISKIEKIDFDASQSSEEKRPVTIALRSGKVMQGTVDISHVRLPGETDRSYYTRLNEVFTGASASGRFSIGLQDVKQIRFRPEENENISAAEAKKSAQ
;
A
#
# COMPACT_ATOMS: atom_id res chain seq x y z
N MET A 1 -38.04 -12.23 84.30
CA MET A 1 -39.48 -11.94 84.41
C MET A 1 -39.85 -11.08 83.21
N THR A 2 -40.99 -11.41 82.61
CA THR A 2 -41.51 -11.03 81.29
C THR A 2 -41.98 -9.57 81.18
N ILE A 3 -42.29 -9.16 79.94
CA ILE A 3 -43.22 -8.09 79.46
C ILE A 3 -42.47 -6.89 78.82
N ALA A 4 -42.42 -6.81 77.47
CA ALA A 4 -43.27 -6.04 76.52
C ALA A 4 -43.04 -4.51 76.62
N SER A 5 -43.07 -3.64 75.60
CA SER A 5 -43.95 -3.49 74.43
C SER A 5 -43.44 -2.21 73.69
N VAL A 6 -43.16 -2.22 72.37
CA VAL A 6 -44.00 -1.64 71.28
C VAL A 6 -43.55 -0.27 70.71
N THR A 7 -43.22 -0.32 69.41
CA THR A 7 -43.30 0.66 68.30
C THR A 7 -42.61 2.04 68.37
N ASN A 8 -41.80 2.36 67.34
CA ASN A 8 -42.33 3.17 66.25
C ASN A 8 -41.53 3.08 64.93
N CYS A 9 -42.29 3.21 63.83
CA CYS A 9 -41.92 3.04 62.43
C CYS A 9 -41.03 4.17 61.90
N ARG A 10 -40.15 3.86 60.94
CA ARG A 10 -40.04 4.59 59.66
C ARG A 10 -39.29 3.79 58.62
N ALA A 11 -40.02 3.42 57.57
CA ALA A 11 -39.51 2.85 56.33
C ALA A 11 -38.80 3.93 55.51
N LEU A 12 -37.68 3.57 54.87
CA LEU A 12 -37.13 4.29 53.72
C LEU A 12 -36.91 3.29 52.57
N PRO A 13 -37.17 3.71 51.32
CA PRO A 13 -37.44 2.79 50.23
C PRO A 13 -36.17 2.25 49.56
N PHE A 14 -36.29 0.99 49.20
CA PHE A 14 -35.44 0.22 48.29
C PHE A 14 -35.33 0.92 46.92
N SER A 15 -34.16 1.47 46.57
CA SER A 15 -33.92 1.98 45.21
C SER A 15 -33.56 0.83 44.26
N LYS A 16 -34.59 0.24 43.64
CA LYS A 16 -34.45 -0.63 42.46
C LYS A 16 -34.18 0.26 41.24
N GLY A 17 -32.91 0.49 40.90
CA GLY A 17 -32.59 1.36 39.76
C GLY A 17 -31.19 1.26 39.18
N LEU A 18 -30.36 0.30 39.62
CA LEU A 18 -28.92 0.29 39.32
C LEU A 18 -28.42 -0.86 38.43
N GLU A 19 -29.30 -1.75 37.95
CA GLU A 19 -28.84 -2.96 37.23
C GLU A 19 -29.09 -2.90 35.70
N LEU A 20 -30.05 -2.09 35.23
CA LEU A 20 -30.42 -2.10 33.80
C LEU A 20 -29.48 -1.27 32.90
N LYS A 21 -28.81 -0.25 33.47
CA LYS A 21 -27.92 0.64 32.69
C LYS A 21 -26.58 -0.02 32.37
N SER A 22 -26.09 -0.92 33.22
CA SER A 22 -24.79 -1.58 33.04
C SER A 22 -24.83 -2.62 31.91
N PHE A 23 -25.94 -3.36 31.79
CA PHE A 23 -26.12 -4.35 30.71
C PHE A 23 -26.29 -3.71 29.33
N VAL A 24 -27.04 -2.61 29.22
CA VAL A 24 -27.22 -1.89 27.95
C VAL A 24 -25.91 -1.27 27.48
N MET A 25 -25.09 -0.74 28.40
CA MET A 25 -23.79 -0.15 28.05
C MET A 25 -22.75 -1.22 27.65
N MET A 26 -22.81 -2.42 28.23
CA MET A 26 -21.94 -3.54 27.83
C MET A 26 -22.36 -4.15 26.47
N LEU A 27 -23.65 -4.21 26.16
CA LEU A 27 -24.16 -4.65 24.86
C LEU A 27 -23.80 -3.66 23.73
N ILE A 28 -23.80 -2.35 24.03
CA ILE A 28 -23.35 -1.32 23.08
C ILE A 28 -21.83 -1.40 22.89
N LEU A 29 -21.04 -1.74 23.92
CA LEU A 29 -19.59 -1.91 23.76
C LEU A 29 -19.22 -3.13 22.89
N VAL A 30 -19.97 -4.23 22.98
CA VAL A 30 -19.76 -5.42 22.13
C VAL A 30 -20.16 -5.17 20.68
N LEU A 31 -21.19 -4.33 20.43
CA LEU A 31 -21.60 -3.97 19.07
C LEU A 31 -20.66 -2.94 18.40
N VAL A 32 -19.91 -2.16 19.18
CA VAL A 32 -18.92 -1.19 18.64
C VAL A 32 -17.56 -1.84 18.35
N TRP A 33 -17.29 -3.05 18.84
CA TRP A 33 -16.02 -3.79 18.61
C TRP A 33 -16.14 -5.06 17.76
N GLY A 34 -17.33 -5.38 17.24
CA GLY A 34 -17.57 -6.52 16.34
C GLY A 34 -17.56 -6.18 14.84
N GLY A 35 -17.37 -4.91 14.48
CA GLY A 35 -17.26 -4.49 13.10
C GLY A 35 -15.87 -4.80 12.56
N ASN A 36 -15.59 -6.07 12.23
CA ASN A 36 -14.50 -6.38 11.32
C ASN A 36 -14.66 -5.46 10.11
N SER A 37 -13.78 -4.48 10.00
CA SER A 37 -13.64 -3.65 8.82
C SER A 37 -13.05 -4.51 7.70
N TYR A 38 -13.81 -5.51 7.27
CA TYR A 38 -13.66 -6.10 5.95
C TYR A 38 -14.00 -4.95 5.01
N ALA A 39 -12.97 -4.35 4.42
CA ALA A 39 -13.18 -3.63 3.18
C ALA A 39 -13.71 -4.67 2.19
N GLN A 40 -15.04 -4.87 2.17
CA GLN A 40 -15.69 -5.77 1.25
C GLN A 40 -15.31 -5.27 -0.13
N SER A 41 -14.41 -6.01 -0.78
CA SER A 41 -13.96 -5.69 -2.11
C SER A 41 -15.22 -5.53 -2.97
N ARG A 42 -15.35 -4.40 -3.67
CA ARG A 42 -16.46 -4.17 -4.62
C ARG A 42 -16.08 -4.62 -6.02
N ILE A 43 -14.95 -5.31 -6.15
CA ILE A 43 -14.35 -5.67 -7.42
C ILE A 43 -15.06 -6.89 -7.98
N LYS A 44 -15.36 -6.83 -9.28
CA LYS A 44 -15.83 -7.98 -10.05
C LYS A 44 -14.69 -8.44 -10.93
N ALA A 45 -14.56 -9.75 -11.12
CA ALA A 45 -13.55 -10.33 -11.99
C ALA A 45 -14.09 -11.56 -12.70
N THR A 46 -13.44 -11.91 -13.81
CA THR A 46 -13.54 -13.24 -14.42
C THR A 46 -12.22 -13.94 -14.16
N VAL A 47 -12.26 -15.02 -13.39
CA VAL A 47 -11.10 -15.87 -13.11
C VAL A 47 -11.14 -17.05 -14.08
N ILE A 48 -10.05 -17.26 -14.80
CA ILE A 48 -9.89 -18.34 -15.75
C ILE A 48 -8.88 -19.32 -15.18
N ASP A 49 -9.31 -20.56 -14.94
CA ASP A 49 -8.43 -21.60 -14.44
C ASP A 49 -7.46 -22.11 -15.53
N ARG A 50 -6.49 -22.93 -15.15
CA ARG A 50 -5.54 -23.56 -16.08
C ARG A 50 -6.17 -24.54 -17.05
N LEU A 51 -7.35 -25.07 -16.75
CA LEU A 51 -8.13 -25.93 -17.64
C LEU A 51 -8.91 -25.11 -18.68
N GLY A 52 -9.00 -23.79 -18.49
CA GLY A 52 -9.71 -22.85 -19.37
C GLY A 52 -11.14 -22.53 -18.94
N ASN A 53 -11.61 -23.03 -17.79
CA ASN A 53 -12.93 -22.70 -17.26
C ASN A 53 -12.96 -21.26 -16.75
N ALA A 54 -14.01 -20.53 -17.09
CA ALA A 54 -14.21 -19.15 -16.67
C ALA A 54 -15.22 -19.07 -15.52
N HIS A 55 -14.85 -18.36 -14.47
CA HIS A 55 -15.66 -18.15 -13.26
C HIS A 55 -15.93 -16.66 -13.09
N GLU A 56 -17.21 -16.28 -13.03
CA GLU A 56 -17.60 -14.93 -12.66
C GLU A 56 -17.58 -14.76 -11.14
N VAL A 57 -16.79 -13.80 -10.66
CA VAL A 57 -16.54 -13.61 -9.24
C VAL A 57 -16.84 -12.17 -8.85
N ALA A 58 -17.84 -12.01 -7.98
CA ALA A 58 -18.11 -10.76 -7.27
C ALA A 58 -17.31 -10.70 -5.97
N LYS A 59 -17.09 -9.49 -5.45
CA LYS A 59 -16.28 -9.24 -4.25
C LYS A 59 -14.89 -9.86 -4.31
N PHE A 60 -14.30 -9.86 -5.51
CA PHE A 60 -13.02 -10.49 -5.79
C PHE A 60 -11.91 -9.88 -4.95
N ALA A 61 -11.13 -10.72 -4.28
CA ALA A 61 -10.02 -10.32 -3.42
C ALA A 61 -8.85 -11.30 -3.55
N PHE A 62 -7.65 -10.80 -3.25
CA PHE A 62 -6.43 -11.59 -3.15
C PHE A 62 -6.03 -11.67 -1.68
N GLN A 63 -6.01 -12.87 -1.09
CA GLN A 63 -5.78 -13.05 0.35
C GLN A 63 -6.66 -12.12 1.20
N ASP A 64 -7.94 -12.01 0.83
CA ASP A 64 -8.94 -11.13 1.46
C ASP A 64 -8.60 -9.62 1.41
N ARG A 65 -7.70 -9.22 0.51
CA ARG A 65 -7.32 -7.82 0.26
C ARG A 65 -7.77 -7.38 -1.13
N ALA A 66 -8.05 -6.08 -1.27
CA ALA A 66 -8.33 -5.43 -2.55
C ALA A 66 -7.05 -4.98 -3.28
N GLU A 67 -5.90 -5.54 -2.90
CA GLU A 67 -4.57 -5.21 -3.42
C GLU A 67 -3.86 -6.51 -3.78
N LEU A 68 -3.15 -6.50 -4.90
CA LEU A 68 -2.24 -7.57 -5.31
C LEU A 68 -0.83 -7.24 -4.83
N GLU A 69 -0.19 -8.20 -4.18
CA GLU A 69 1.21 -8.14 -3.82
C GLU A 69 2.02 -9.06 -4.75
N TYR A 70 3.09 -8.54 -5.34
CA TYR A 70 4.00 -9.28 -6.23
C TYR A 70 5.39 -8.65 -6.23
N TYR A 71 6.35 -9.30 -6.86
CA TYR A 71 7.74 -8.85 -6.92
C TYR A 71 8.13 -8.54 -8.37
N VAL A 72 8.77 -7.40 -8.61
CA VAL A 72 9.41 -7.07 -9.90
C VAL A 72 10.92 -7.09 -9.66
N GLY A 73 11.58 -8.16 -10.10
CA GLY A 73 12.92 -8.49 -9.64
C GLY A 73 12.93 -8.65 -8.11
N ALA A 74 13.86 -7.99 -7.41
CA ALA A 74 13.91 -8.02 -5.94
C ALA A 74 12.98 -7.01 -5.24
N THR A 75 12.18 -6.25 -5.98
CA THR A 75 11.38 -5.15 -5.42
C THR A 75 9.92 -5.57 -5.22
N ARG A 76 9.44 -5.52 -3.98
CA ARG A 76 8.04 -5.75 -3.62
C ARG A 76 7.15 -4.62 -4.17
N GLN A 77 6.16 -5.00 -4.97
CA GLN A 77 5.07 -4.16 -5.45
C GLN A 77 3.77 -4.51 -4.73
N VAL A 78 2.97 -3.48 -4.44
CA VAL A 78 1.60 -3.63 -3.95
C VAL A 78 0.71 -2.74 -4.79
N LYS A 79 -0.19 -3.34 -5.56
CA LYS A 79 -1.08 -2.62 -6.49
C LYS A 79 -2.54 -2.86 -6.14
N PRO A 80 -3.34 -1.79 -6.00
CA PRO A 80 -4.79 -1.92 -5.92
C PRO A 80 -5.36 -2.68 -7.13
N LEU A 81 -6.23 -3.66 -6.88
CA LEU A 81 -6.86 -4.47 -7.92
C LEU A 81 -7.70 -3.60 -8.89
N ASN A 82 -8.20 -2.45 -8.46
CA ASN A 82 -8.92 -1.49 -9.33
C ASN A 82 -8.02 -0.76 -10.37
N GLN A 83 -6.69 -0.87 -10.25
CA GLN A 83 -5.72 -0.34 -11.21
C GLN A 83 -5.26 -1.41 -12.21
N ILE A 84 -5.53 -2.68 -11.91
CA ILE A 84 -5.16 -3.82 -12.74
C ILE A 84 -6.30 -4.11 -13.70
N GLU A 85 -5.97 -4.34 -14.96
CA GLU A 85 -6.91 -4.79 -15.99
C GLU A 85 -6.91 -6.31 -16.07
N ARG A 86 -5.72 -6.90 -16.12
CA ARG A 86 -5.55 -8.34 -16.27
C ARG A 86 -4.27 -8.82 -15.58
N ILE A 87 -4.33 -10.02 -15.02
CA ILE A 87 -3.17 -10.76 -14.51
C ILE A 87 -3.08 -12.06 -15.29
N VAL A 88 -1.93 -12.39 -15.85
CA VAL A 88 -1.67 -13.68 -16.49
C VAL A 88 -0.62 -14.42 -15.69
N PHE A 89 -0.85 -15.70 -15.44
CA PHE A 89 0.04 -16.59 -14.73
C PHE A 89 0.75 -17.49 -15.74
N GLU A 90 2.06 -17.28 -15.88
CA GLU A 90 2.90 -17.88 -16.91
C GLU A 90 3.70 -19.08 -16.40
N GLY A 91 3.85 -19.21 -15.07
CA GLY A 91 4.50 -20.39 -14.45
C GLY A 91 3.71 -21.68 -14.66
N ASN A 92 4.30 -22.81 -14.30
CA ASN A 92 3.66 -24.12 -14.35
C ASN A 92 2.86 -24.42 -13.08
N ARG A 93 1.90 -25.34 -13.17
CA ARG A 93 1.17 -25.78 -11.97
C ARG A 93 2.15 -26.42 -10.99
N GLY A 94 2.22 -25.85 -9.79
CA GLY A 94 3.04 -26.36 -8.70
C GLY A 94 4.36 -25.63 -8.48
N ASP A 95 4.65 -24.58 -9.25
CA ASP A 95 5.79 -23.72 -8.94
C ASP A 95 5.52 -22.96 -7.63
N GLU A 96 6.51 -22.94 -6.73
CA GLU A 96 6.46 -22.19 -5.46
C GLU A 96 6.49 -20.67 -5.70
N GLU A 97 7.00 -20.27 -6.87
CA GLU A 97 7.02 -18.91 -7.38
C GLU A 97 6.44 -18.91 -8.79
N GLN A 98 5.32 -18.21 -8.98
CA GLN A 98 4.68 -18.05 -10.29
C GLN A 98 5.19 -16.78 -10.95
N THR A 99 5.70 -16.93 -12.17
CA THR A 99 5.92 -15.78 -13.05
C THR A 99 4.56 -15.26 -13.51
N ILE A 100 4.39 -13.94 -13.45
CA ILE A 100 3.15 -13.26 -13.84
C ILE A 100 3.42 -12.06 -14.73
N SER A 101 2.48 -11.78 -15.61
CA SER A 101 2.35 -10.48 -16.28
C SER A 101 1.12 -9.74 -15.76
N VAL A 102 1.36 -8.57 -15.17
CA VAL A 102 0.33 -7.67 -14.65
C VAL A 102 0.09 -6.57 -15.66
N HIS A 103 -1.05 -6.60 -16.33
CA HIS A 103 -1.50 -5.55 -17.23
C HIS A 103 -2.30 -4.53 -16.44
N LEU A 104 -1.80 -3.29 -16.38
CA LEU A 104 -2.47 -2.18 -15.73
C LEU A 104 -3.45 -1.52 -16.69
N ARG A 105 -4.52 -0.92 -16.14
CA ARG A 105 -5.48 -0.12 -16.91
C ARG A 105 -4.85 1.10 -17.61
N THR A 106 -3.62 1.45 -17.25
CA THR A 106 -2.84 2.50 -17.91
C THR A 106 -2.22 2.04 -19.24
N GLY A 107 -2.35 0.76 -19.61
CA GLY A 107 -1.71 0.13 -20.76
C GLY A 107 -0.28 -0.35 -20.49
N THR A 108 0.25 -0.12 -19.28
CA THR A 108 1.58 -0.61 -18.88
C THR A 108 1.49 -2.07 -18.47
N THR A 109 2.49 -2.87 -18.87
CA THR A 109 2.63 -4.26 -18.42
C THR A 109 3.84 -4.37 -17.52
N GLU A 110 3.67 -4.94 -16.33
CA GLU A 110 4.74 -5.25 -15.39
C GLU A 110 4.95 -6.77 -15.36
N LEU A 111 6.18 -7.21 -15.62
CA LEU A 111 6.58 -8.61 -15.48
C LEU A 111 7.15 -8.81 -14.07
N GLY A 112 6.64 -9.82 -13.37
CA GLY A 112 7.00 -10.08 -11.99
C GLY A 112 6.73 -11.50 -11.55
N SER A 113 6.81 -11.72 -10.25
CA SER A 113 6.57 -13.01 -9.64
C SER A 113 5.72 -12.92 -8.38
N ILE A 114 4.97 -13.98 -8.09
CA ILE A 114 4.20 -14.15 -6.85
C ILE A 114 4.58 -15.48 -6.22
N LEU A 115 4.88 -15.44 -4.92
CA LEU A 115 5.07 -16.64 -4.11
C LEU A 115 3.71 -17.29 -3.85
N THR A 116 3.59 -18.58 -4.14
CA THR A 116 2.29 -19.31 -4.10
C THR A 116 2.10 -20.10 -2.82
N GLY A 117 3.18 -20.26 -2.04
CA GLY A 117 3.24 -21.20 -0.93
C GLY A 117 3.38 -22.63 -1.46
N GLY A 118 4.38 -23.37 -0.96
CA GLY A 118 4.77 -24.66 -1.50
C GLY A 118 3.64 -25.70 -1.59
N ASN A 119 3.80 -26.61 -2.55
CA ASN A 119 2.84 -27.66 -2.91
C ASN A 119 2.33 -28.47 -1.70
N ALA A 120 1.02 -28.52 -1.53
CA ALA A 120 0.36 -29.67 -0.93
C ALA A 120 -0.76 -30.12 -1.88
N ALA A 121 -0.74 -31.43 -2.15
CA ALA A 121 -1.74 -32.19 -2.91
C ALA A 121 -3.20 -31.82 -2.50
N PRO A 122 -4.23 -32.15 -3.30
CA PRO A 122 -5.62 -31.97 -2.89
C PRO A 122 -5.84 -32.80 -1.61
N ARG A 123 -5.93 -32.14 -0.45
CA ARG A 123 -6.25 -32.85 0.78
C ARG A 123 -7.74 -33.09 0.83
N ALA A 124 -8.08 -34.36 1.01
CA ALA A 124 -9.38 -34.82 1.47
C ALA A 124 -9.81 -34.02 2.72
N HIS A 125 -11.13 -33.95 2.89
CA HIS A 125 -11.88 -32.95 3.63
C HIS A 125 -11.71 -32.93 5.16
N ASP A 126 -10.68 -33.54 5.75
CA ASP A 126 -10.61 -33.81 7.20
C ASP A 126 -9.20 -33.66 7.82
N THR A 127 -8.59 -32.48 7.79
CA THR A 127 -7.44 -32.21 8.68
C THR A 127 -7.37 -30.75 9.13
N PHE A 128 -7.93 -30.47 10.31
CA PHE A 128 -7.68 -29.25 11.06
C PHE A 128 -6.30 -29.34 11.72
N GLY A 129 -5.33 -28.54 11.27
CA GLY A 129 -4.09 -28.30 12.02
C GLY A 129 -2.78 -28.61 11.27
N SER A 130 -2.43 -27.81 10.26
CA SER A 130 -1.02 -27.52 9.92
C SER A 130 -0.96 -26.23 9.09
N GLY A 131 -0.55 -25.12 9.71
CA GLY A 131 -0.56 -23.79 9.10
C GLY A 131 0.53 -23.61 8.04
N ARG A 132 0.17 -23.82 6.78
CA ARG A 132 0.79 -23.13 5.64
C ARG A 132 -0.32 -22.32 4.98
N ALA A 133 -0.19 -21.00 4.96
CA ALA A 133 -1.19 -20.12 4.38
C ALA A 133 -1.20 -20.31 2.87
N GLU A 134 -2.18 -21.05 2.34
CA GLU A 134 -2.38 -21.15 0.90
C GLU A 134 -2.68 -19.76 0.32
N VAL A 135 -2.04 -19.43 -0.81
CA VAL A 135 -2.26 -18.16 -1.49
C VAL A 135 -3.48 -18.30 -2.40
N LEU A 136 -4.56 -17.62 -2.02
CA LEU A 136 -5.89 -17.81 -2.59
C LEU A 136 -6.44 -16.50 -3.17
N PHE A 137 -7.21 -16.64 -4.24
CA PHE A 137 -8.22 -15.68 -4.62
C PHE A 137 -9.55 -16.06 -3.98
N THR A 138 -10.24 -15.07 -3.43
CA THR A 138 -11.53 -15.24 -2.75
C THR A 138 -12.59 -14.35 -3.38
N GLY A 139 -13.85 -14.71 -3.20
CA GLY A 139 -14.99 -13.91 -3.65
C GLY A 139 -16.31 -14.66 -3.53
N VAL A 140 -17.28 -14.26 -4.34
CA VAL A 140 -18.62 -14.86 -4.40
C VAL A 140 -18.99 -15.09 -5.86
N SER A 141 -19.35 -16.33 -6.18
CA SER A 141 -19.92 -16.73 -7.47
C SER A 141 -21.42 -16.99 -7.34
N GLU A 142 -22.09 -17.30 -8.45
CA GLU A 142 -23.50 -17.72 -8.44
C GLU A 142 -23.74 -19.01 -7.63
N LEU A 143 -22.72 -19.86 -7.53
CA LEU A 143 -22.77 -21.13 -6.79
C LEU A 143 -22.43 -20.97 -5.30
N GLY A 144 -22.16 -19.75 -4.83
CA GLY A 144 -21.77 -19.45 -3.45
C GLY A 144 -20.32 -18.98 -3.31
N PRO A 145 -19.69 -19.18 -2.14
CA PRO A 145 -18.32 -18.73 -1.88
C PRO A 145 -17.35 -19.26 -2.94
N PHE A 146 -16.55 -18.36 -3.49
CA PHE A 146 -15.50 -18.69 -4.45
C PHE A 146 -14.15 -18.68 -3.75
N LEU A 147 -13.41 -19.78 -3.85
CA LEU A 147 -12.02 -19.89 -3.43
C LEU A 147 -11.25 -20.60 -4.54
N MET A 148 -10.11 -20.02 -4.96
CA MET A 148 -9.24 -20.64 -5.96
C MET A 148 -7.78 -20.40 -5.62
N ARG A 149 -6.99 -21.48 -5.66
CA ARG A 149 -5.55 -21.41 -5.43
C ARG A 149 -4.87 -20.72 -6.60
N LEU A 150 -3.88 -19.89 -6.28
CA LEU A 150 -3.15 -19.14 -7.31
C LEU A 150 -2.48 -20.06 -8.35
N ASN A 151 -2.04 -21.25 -7.93
CA ASN A 151 -1.48 -22.29 -8.81
C ASN A 151 -2.48 -22.87 -9.82
N GLU A 152 -3.79 -22.71 -9.59
CA GLU A 152 -4.85 -23.21 -10.48
C GLU A 152 -5.36 -22.13 -11.43
N VAL A 153 -4.96 -20.88 -11.22
CA VAL A 153 -5.35 -19.75 -12.07
C VAL A 153 -4.39 -19.64 -13.26
N ARG A 154 -4.96 -19.42 -14.43
CA ARG A 154 -4.23 -19.02 -15.64
C ARG A 154 -4.32 -17.53 -15.89
N GLU A 155 -5.50 -16.95 -15.69
CA GLU A 155 -5.74 -15.55 -16.00
C GLU A 155 -6.83 -14.98 -15.09
N VAL A 156 -6.66 -13.73 -14.66
CA VAL A 156 -7.70 -12.96 -13.97
C VAL A 156 -7.97 -11.71 -14.80
N LYS A 157 -9.22 -11.51 -15.21
CA LYS A 157 -9.68 -10.29 -15.89
C LYS A 157 -10.53 -9.48 -14.92
N ILE A 158 -10.10 -8.28 -14.58
CA ILE A 158 -10.82 -7.43 -13.64
C ILE A 158 -11.86 -6.62 -14.39
N ARG A 159 -13.12 -6.70 -13.97
CA ARG A 159 -14.24 -5.97 -14.55
C ARG A 159 -14.36 -4.60 -13.90
N HIS A 160 -14.12 -3.56 -14.69
CA HIS A 160 -14.25 -2.17 -14.26
C HIS A 160 -15.62 -1.60 -14.68
N PRO A 161 -16.27 -0.78 -13.84
CA PRO A 161 -17.49 -0.09 -14.26
C PRO A 161 -17.23 0.78 -15.51
N PRO A 162 -18.19 0.87 -16.45
CA PRO A 162 -18.06 1.73 -17.61
C PRO A 162 -17.84 3.19 -17.17
N GLY A 163 -16.86 3.86 -17.76
CA GLY A 163 -16.49 5.23 -17.40
C GLY A 163 -15.73 5.40 -16.08
N ALA A 164 -15.39 4.31 -15.37
CA ALA A 164 -14.59 4.42 -14.16
C ALA A 164 -13.23 5.07 -14.48
N PRO A 165 -12.80 6.10 -13.75
CA PRO A 165 -11.56 6.80 -14.04
C PRO A 165 -10.38 5.82 -13.98
N ILE A 166 -9.48 5.90 -14.97
CA ILE A 166 -8.20 5.20 -14.92
C ILE A 166 -7.32 5.97 -13.93
N VAL A 167 -7.12 5.39 -12.75
CA VAL A 167 -6.24 5.97 -11.75
C VAL A 167 -4.79 5.76 -12.21
N ARG A 168 -4.26 6.72 -12.95
CA ARG A 168 -2.83 6.76 -13.29
C ARG A 168 -2.04 7.00 -12.01
N GLU A 169 -0.96 6.26 -11.81
CA GLU A 169 0.04 6.66 -10.82
C GLU A 169 0.49 8.07 -11.19
N LYS A 170 0.25 9.03 -10.32
CA LYS A 170 0.69 10.41 -10.51
C LYS A 170 2.21 10.36 -10.64
N ARG A 171 2.75 10.62 -11.83
CA ARG A 171 4.20 10.76 -11.97
C ARG A 171 4.50 12.16 -11.50
N PHE A 172 5.61 12.35 -10.82
CA PHE A 172 6.01 13.68 -10.38
C PHE A 172 7.28 14.04 -11.10
N LYS A 173 7.28 15.20 -11.76
CA LYS A 173 8.51 15.86 -12.17
C LYS A 173 9.09 16.53 -10.94
N ALA A 174 10.36 16.32 -10.69
CA ALA A 174 11.10 16.91 -9.61
C ALA A 174 12.43 17.44 -10.13
N VAL A 175 12.89 18.53 -9.53
CA VAL A 175 14.25 19.02 -9.72
C VAL A 175 15.03 18.73 -8.45
N ILE A 176 16.08 17.95 -8.57
CA ILE A 176 17.01 17.66 -7.49
C ILE A 176 18.22 18.56 -7.67
N VAL A 177 18.60 19.25 -6.59
CA VAL A 177 19.83 20.04 -6.52
C VAL A 177 20.80 19.27 -5.64
N SER A 178 21.97 18.92 -6.18
CA SER A 178 23.02 18.25 -5.39
C SER A 178 23.71 19.24 -4.45
N LEU A 179 24.46 18.72 -3.47
CA LEU A 179 25.33 19.53 -2.62
C LEU A 179 26.37 20.33 -3.44
N LYS A 180 26.83 19.76 -4.56
CA LYS A 180 27.73 20.41 -5.52
C LYS A 180 27.05 21.48 -6.38
N GLY A 181 25.73 21.64 -6.26
CA GLY A 181 24.94 22.63 -7.00
C GLY A 181 24.43 22.17 -8.37
N GLU A 182 24.71 20.92 -8.76
CA GLU A 182 24.20 20.33 -10.00
C GLU A 182 22.69 20.16 -9.92
N ARG A 183 22.01 20.28 -11.07
CA ARG A 183 20.55 20.20 -11.15
C ARG A 183 20.16 19.04 -12.04
N PHE A 184 19.31 18.17 -11.50
CA PHE A 184 18.78 17.02 -12.21
C PHE A 184 17.26 17.14 -12.33
N GLU A 185 16.75 17.15 -13.56
CA GLU A 185 15.32 17.01 -13.81
C GLU A 185 14.96 15.52 -13.86
N VAL A 186 14.09 15.09 -12.96
CA VAL A 186 13.76 13.69 -12.72
C VAL A 186 12.25 13.52 -12.76
N SER A 187 11.78 12.51 -13.47
CA SER A 187 10.39 12.08 -13.50
C SER A 187 10.20 10.82 -12.65
N ASN A 188 8.99 10.63 -12.12
CA ASN A 188 8.61 9.48 -11.28
C ASN A 188 9.57 9.28 -10.08
N LEU A 189 9.91 10.37 -9.40
CA LEU A 189 10.82 10.31 -8.26
C LEU A 189 10.24 9.49 -7.11
N ARG A 190 11.01 8.54 -6.59
CA ARG A 190 10.69 7.67 -5.46
C ARG A 190 11.75 7.79 -4.37
N TYR A 191 11.32 7.66 -3.12
CA TYR A 191 12.19 7.61 -1.96
C TYR A 191 12.20 6.18 -1.40
N LEU A 192 13.36 5.53 -1.39
CA LEU A 192 13.53 4.12 -1.04
C LEU A 192 12.53 3.21 -1.79
N GLY A 193 12.35 3.48 -3.10
CA GLY A 193 11.40 2.78 -3.97
C GLY A 193 9.93 3.12 -3.75
N LYS A 194 9.59 4.00 -2.81
CA LYS A 194 8.20 4.31 -2.42
C LYS A 194 7.77 5.73 -2.85
N PRO A 195 6.48 5.95 -3.15
CA PRO A 195 5.92 7.29 -3.46
C PRO A 195 5.64 8.12 -2.18
N LYS A 196 6.33 7.80 -1.08
CA LYS A 196 6.19 8.45 0.22
C LYS A 196 7.58 8.78 0.75
N PHE A 197 7.72 9.99 1.28
CA PHE A 197 8.90 10.42 2.01
C PHE A 197 8.74 10.09 3.49
N TYR A 198 9.72 9.40 4.07
CA TYR A 198 9.72 9.04 5.50
C TYR A 198 10.74 9.90 6.24
N PHE A 199 10.35 10.38 7.42
CA PHE A 199 11.20 11.20 8.28
C PHE A 199 10.78 11.03 9.74
N LYS A 200 11.67 11.39 10.66
CA LYS A 200 11.41 11.43 12.10
C LYS A 200 11.09 12.85 12.53
N GLN A 201 10.07 13.02 13.35
CA GLN A 201 9.75 14.29 14.01
C GLN A 201 9.81 14.05 15.51
N GLY A 202 10.90 14.49 16.14
CA GLY A 202 11.24 14.07 17.50
C GLY A 202 11.41 12.56 17.58
N ARG A 203 10.59 11.90 18.41
CA ARG A 203 10.59 10.42 18.57
C ARG A 203 9.65 9.68 17.61
N MET A 204 8.79 10.40 16.87
CA MET A 204 7.78 9.77 16.02
C MET A 204 8.27 9.62 14.59
N SER A 205 8.05 8.43 13.99
CA SER A 205 8.18 8.25 12.55
C SER A 205 6.95 8.79 11.84
N ARG A 206 7.18 9.57 10.77
CA ARG A 206 6.15 10.19 9.94
C ARG A 206 6.38 9.83 8.48
N SER A 207 5.30 9.83 7.71
CA SER A 207 5.37 9.68 6.26
C SER A 207 4.47 10.70 5.57
N LEU A 208 4.95 11.25 4.47
CA LEU A 208 4.22 12.18 3.62
C LEU A 208 4.22 11.63 2.20
N SER A 209 3.07 11.71 1.52
CA SER A 209 3.03 11.38 0.09
C SER A 209 3.78 12.47 -0.67
N ILE A 210 4.65 12.05 -1.60
CA ILE A 210 5.42 12.95 -2.47
C ILE A 210 4.50 13.94 -3.19
N SER A 211 3.27 13.54 -3.53
CA SER A 211 2.28 14.39 -4.19
C SER A 211 1.87 15.62 -3.40
N LYS A 212 2.00 15.60 -2.07
CA LYS A 212 1.63 16.70 -1.17
C LYS A 212 2.80 17.64 -0.89
N ILE A 213 4.01 17.21 -1.23
CA ILE A 213 5.23 17.95 -0.97
C ILE A 213 5.45 18.90 -2.15
N GLU A 214 5.82 20.14 -1.82
CA GLU A 214 6.27 21.13 -2.78
C GLU A 214 7.79 21.13 -2.84
N LYS A 215 8.43 21.09 -1.67
CA LYS A 215 9.88 21.25 -1.56
C LYS A 215 10.41 20.55 -0.31
N ILE A 216 11.62 20.00 -0.41
CA ILE A 216 12.40 19.48 0.71
C ILE A 216 13.78 20.13 0.68
N ASP A 217 14.15 20.77 1.78
CA ASP A 217 15.50 21.26 2.03
C ASP A 217 16.20 20.32 3.01
N PHE A 218 17.42 19.93 2.68
CA PHE A 218 18.27 19.10 3.53
C PHE A 218 19.40 19.97 4.07
N ASP A 219 19.52 20.05 5.40
CA ASP A 219 20.53 20.89 6.04
C ASP A 219 21.94 20.37 5.72
N ALA A 220 22.74 21.19 5.04
CA ALA A 220 24.09 20.81 4.60
C ALA A 220 25.11 20.82 5.74
N SER A 221 24.79 21.40 6.91
CA SER A 221 25.73 21.55 8.03
C SER A 221 26.06 20.21 8.73
N GLN A 222 25.27 19.17 8.50
CA GLN A 222 25.42 17.85 9.15
C GLN A 222 25.62 16.70 8.15
N SER A 223 26.27 16.92 7.01
CA SER A 223 26.44 15.88 5.98
C SER A 223 27.26 14.65 6.43
N SER A 224 28.00 14.76 7.55
CA SER A 224 28.76 13.67 8.16
C SER A 224 28.02 12.95 9.29
N GLU A 225 26.87 13.44 9.74
CA GLU A 225 26.08 12.80 10.79
C GLU A 225 25.15 11.73 10.22
N GLU A 226 24.86 10.68 11.00
CA GLU A 226 23.95 9.60 10.59
C GLU A 226 22.54 10.09 10.27
N LYS A 227 22.16 11.24 10.83
CA LYS A 227 20.86 11.86 10.64
C LYS A 227 21.02 13.27 10.12
N ARG A 228 20.19 13.62 9.14
CA ARG A 228 20.15 14.94 8.55
C ARG A 228 18.85 15.66 8.87
N PRO A 229 18.89 16.90 9.37
CA PRO A 229 17.71 17.73 9.48
C PRO A 229 17.12 18.04 8.12
N VAL A 230 15.79 18.02 8.05
CA VAL A 230 15.03 18.33 6.84
C VAL A 230 13.92 19.32 7.15
N THR A 231 13.73 20.26 6.22
CA THR A 231 12.57 21.14 6.19
C THR A 231 11.73 20.81 4.97
N ILE A 232 10.47 20.47 5.19
CA ILE A 232 9.54 20.00 4.18
C ILE A 232 8.44 21.04 4.05
N ALA A 233 8.37 21.71 2.90
CA ALA A 233 7.25 22.57 2.54
C ALA A 233 6.20 21.76 1.79
N LEU A 234 4.97 21.78 2.29
CA LEU A 234 3.82 21.16 1.65
C LEU A 234 3.16 22.17 0.71
N ARG A 235 2.52 21.65 -0.34
CA ARG A 235 1.73 22.45 -1.29
C ARG A 235 0.56 23.20 -0.64
N SER A 236 0.16 22.79 0.58
CA SER A 236 -0.84 23.50 1.38
C SER A 236 -0.29 24.76 2.07
N GLY A 237 0.98 25.12 1.85
CA GLY A 237 1.70 26.19 2.56
C GLY A 237 2.22 25.80 3.94
N LYS A 238 1.90 24.60 4.45
CA LYS A 238 2.38 24.13 5.76
C LYS A 238 3.83 23.69 5.65
N VAL A 239 4.65 24.14 6.60
CA VAL A 239 6.04 23.70 6.74
C VAL A 239 6.16 22.69 7.89
N MET A 240 6.95 21.64 7.67
CA MET A 240 7.28 20.63 8.66
C MET A 240 8.79 20.49 8.78
N GLN A 241 9.27 20.18 9.98
CA GLN A 241 10.67 19.90 10.25
C GLN A 241 10.83 18.51 10.84
N GLY A 242 11.97 17.90 10.57
CA GLY A 242 12.31 16.59 11.12
C GLY A 242 13.72 16.18 10.75
N THR A 243 14.01 14.89 10.90
CA THR A 243 15.30 14.30 10.56
C THR A 243 15.11 13.07 9.69
N VAL A 244 16.07 12.81 8.82
CA VAL A 244 16.14 11.61 7.98
C VAL A 244 17.44 10.89 8.25
N ASP A 245 17.41 9.57 8.16
CA ASP A 245 18.59 8.73 8.31
C ASP A 245 19.33 8.68 6.96
N ILE A 246 20.60 9.10 6.94
CA ILE A 246 21.45 9.08 5.74
C ILE A 246 22.00 7.67 5.48
N SER A 247 21.82 6.74 6.43
CA SER A 247 22.09 5.32 6.23
C SER A 247 23.56 5.00 5.92
N HIS A 248 24.49 5.86 6.36
CA HIS A 248 25.93 5.68 6.19
C HIS A 248 26.47 4.44 6.94
N VAL A 249 25.79 4.01 8.00
CA VAL A 249 26.18 2.84 8.79
C VAL A 249 25.91 1.57 8.01
N ARG A 250 26.90 0.69 7.97
CA ARG A 250 26.80 -0.63 7.34
C ARG A 250 26.01 -1.58 8.23
N LEU A 251 25.09 -2.32 7.63
CA LEU A 251 24.28 -3.29 8.36
C LEU A 251 25.05 -4.62 8.53
N PRO A 252 24.85 -5.35 9.64
CA PRO A 252 25.44 -6.67 9.82
C PRO A 252 25.04 -7.62 8.68
N GLY A 253 26.02 -8.30 8.07
CA GLY A 253 25.79 -9.21 6.93
C GLY A 253 25.61 -8.52 5.57
N GLU A 254 25.74 -7.19 5.49
CA GLU A 254 25.61 -6.44 4.25
C GLU A 254 26.86 -6.55 3.36
N THR A 255 26.69 -7.04 2.14
CA THR A 255 27.73 -7.03 1.10
C THR A 255 28.07 -5.60 0.66
N ASP A 256 29.25 -5.39 0.05
CA ASP A 256 29.65 -4.06 -0.45
C ASP A 256 28.63 -3.54 -1.46
N ARG A 257 28.18 -4.42 -2.37
CA ARG A 257 27.19 -4.07 -3.38
C ARG A 257 25.89 -3.60 -2.75
N SER A 258 25.34 -4.36 -1.79
CA SER A 258 24.09 -3.96 -1.11
C SER A 258 24.24 -2.66 -0.34
N TYR A 259 25.39 -2.43 0.30
CA TYR A 259 25.70 -1.19 0.99
C TYR A 259 25.67 0.01 0.06
N TYR A 260 26.43 -0.03 -1.05
CA TYR A 260 26.47 1.07 -2.02
C TYR A 260 25.14 1.27 -2.74
N THR A 261 24.39 0.20 -3.03
CA THR A 261 23.04 0.33 -3.58
C THR A 261 22.12 1.08 -2.61
N ARG A 262 22.10 0.71 -1.32
CA ARG A 262 21.28 1.38 -0.32
C ARG A 262 21.66 2.85 -0.13
N LEU A 263 22.97 3.14 -0.16
CA LEU A 263 23.51 4.49 0.01
C LEU A 263 23.20 5.39 -1.21
N ASN A 264 23.33 4.86 -2.43
CA ASN A 264 23.27 5.66 -3.67
C ASN A 264 21.90 5.62 -4.37
N GLU A 265 21.05 4.64 -4.06
CA GLU A 265 19.70 4.49 -4.63
C GLU A 265 18.60 4.90 -3.64
N VAL A 266 18.86 5.92 -2.82
CA VAL A 266 17.84 6.44 -1.89
C VAL A 266 16.73 7.15 -2.66
N PHE A 267 17.09 8.02 -3.60
CA PHE A 267 16.16 8.64 -4.52
C PHE A 267 16.34 8.04 -5.91
N THR A 268 15.28 7.49 -6.49
CA THR A 268 15.30 6.86 -7.81
C THR A 268 14.22 7.44 -8.72
N GLY A 269 14.47 7.46 -10.02
CA GLY A 269 13.53 7.96 -11.02
C GLY A 269 14.07 7.81 -12.44
N ALA A 270 13.55 8.61 -13.36
CA ALA A 270 14.03 8.67 -14.74
C ALA A 270 14.36 10.11 -15.14
N SER A 271 15.57 10.32 -15.66
CA SER A 271 16.03 11.57 -16.28
C SER A 271 16.05 11.45 -17.80
N ALA A 272 16.37 12.54 -18.51
CA ALA A 272 16.55 12.51 -19.96
C ALA A 272 17.63 11.52 -20.43
N SER A 273 18.62 11.24 -19.57
CA SER A 273 19.73 10.30 -19.83
C SER A 273 19.43 8.84 -19.45
N GLY A 274 18.23 8.54 -18.92
CA GLY A 274 17.81 7.19 -18.56
C GLY A 274 17.49 7.04 -17.07
N ARG A 275 17.86 5.89 -16.48
CA ARG A 275 17.62 5.61 -15.06
C ARG A 275 18.42 6.59 -14.20
N PHE A 276 17.75 7.19 -13.23
CA PHE A 276 18.34 8.14 -12.29
C PHE A 276 18.36 7.54 -10.87
N SER A 277 19.47 7.73 -10.17
CA SER A 277 19.62 7.40 -8.74
C SER A 277 20.55 8.40 -8.07
N ILE A 278 20.22 8.83 -6.86
CA ILE A 278 21.10 9.65 -6.02
C ILE A 278 20.93 9.30 -4.53
N GLY A 279 22.03 9.34 -3.81
CA GLY A 279 22.06 9.13 -2.37
C GLY A 279 21.62 10.37 -1.58
N LEU A 280 21.14 10.16 -0.36
CA LEU A 280 20.66 11.25 0.50
C LEU A 280 21.79 12.22 0.89
N GLN A 281 23.02 11.70 0.98
CA GLN A 281 24.22 12.45 1.28
C GLN A 281 24.54 13.51 0.23
N ASP A 282 24.19 13.27 -1.03
CA ASP A 282 24.53 14.16 -2.14
C ASP A 282 23.43 15.17 -2.46
N VAL A 283 22.25 15.06 -1.83
CA VAL A 283 21.11 15.93 -2.12
C VAL A 283 21.12 17.17 -1.23
N LYS A 284 21.01 18.36 -1.82
CA LYS A 284 20.80 19.62 -1.09
C LYS A 284 19.33 19.96 -0.96
N GLN A 285 18.59 19.83 -2.06
CA GLN A 285 17.22 20.27 -2.16
C GLN A 285 16.48 19.46 -3.21
N ILE A 286 15.19 19.24 -2.99
CA ILE A 286 14.27 18.66 -3.98
C ILE A 286 13.09 19.61 -4.13
N ARG A 287 12.75 19.97 -5.37
CA ARG A 287 11.54 20.73 -5.70
C ARG A 287 10.63 19.88 -6.56
N PHE A 288 9.40 19.67 -6.11
CA PHE A 288 8.40 18.91 -6.84
C PHE A 288 7.57 19.86 -7.69
N ARG A 289 7.54 19.62 -9.00
CA ARG A 289 6.63 20.30 -9.91
C ARG A 289 5.30 19.51 -9.94
N PRO A 290 4.14 20.18 -9.96
CA PRO A 290 2.91 19.51 -10.39
C PRO A 290 3.12 18.94 -11.80
N GLU A 291 2.54 17.78 -12.08
CA GLU A 291 2.30 17.42 -13.48
C GLU A 291 1.40 18.52 -14.05
N GLU A 292 1.94 19.36 -14.93
CA GLU A 292 1.09 19.98 -15.94
C GLU A 292 0.41 18.81 -16.64
N ASN A 293 -0.92 18.78 -16.58
CA ASN A 293 -1.68 17.93 -17.46
C ASN A 293 -1.17 18.20 -18.88
N GLU A 294 -0.57 17.21 -19.54
CA GLU A 294 -0.29 17.21 -20.98
C GLU A 294 -1.60 17.21 -21.79
N ASN A 295 -2.49 18.15 -21.49
CA ASN A 295 -3.75 18.40 -22.18
C ASN A 295 -3.76 19.78 -22.86
N ILE A 296 -2.62 20.48 -22.93
CA ILE A 296 -2.53 21.78 -23.60
C ILE A 296 -1.99 21.66 -25.05
N SER A 297 -1.28 20.58 -25.41
CA SER A 297 -0.79 20.43 -26.80
C SER A 297 -1.87 20.13 -27.85
N ALA A 298 -3.06 19.65 -27.44
CA ALA A 298 -4.19 19.44 -28.35
C ALA A 298 -5.07 20.69 -28.55
N ALA A 299 -4.99 21.66 -27.63
CA ALA A 299 -5.78 22.91 -27.70
C ALA A 299 -5.01 24.02 -28.44
N GLU A 300 -3.68 24.05 -28.35
CA GLU A 300 -2.86 25.02 -29.08
C GLU A 300 -2.64 24.65 -30.55
N ALA A 301 -2.66 23.36 -30.91
CA ALA A 301 -2.63 22.91 -32.30
C ALA A 301 -3.91 23.23 -33.10
N LYS A 302 -5.02 23.55 -32.42
CA LYS A 302 -6.26 24.03 -33.07
C LYS A 302 -6.36 25.55 -33.17
N LYS A 303 -5.47 26.31 -32.52
CA LYS A 303 -5.43 27.77 -32.60
C LYS A 303 -4.40 28.30 -33.60
N SER A 304 -3.48 27.46 -34.07
CA SER A 304 -2.54 27.77 -35.16
C SER A 304 -2.99 27.27 -36.53
N ALA A 305 -4.17 26.65 -36.62
CA ALA A 305 -4.77 26.14 -37.86
C ALA A 305 -6.11 26.84 -38.21
N GLN A 306 -6.36 28.01 -37.62
CA GLN A 306 -7.44 28.93 -38.02
C GLN A 306 -6.85 30.25 -38.49
#